data_AF-A0A0G0U345-F1
#
_entry.id   AF-A0A0G0U345-F1
#
_cell.length_a   1.000
_cell.length_b   1.000
_cell.length_c   1.000
_cell.angle_alpha   90.00
_cell.angle_beta   90.00
_cell.angle_gamma   90.00
#
_symmetry.space_group_name_H-M   'P 1'
#
loop_
_entity.id
_entity.type
_entity.pdbx_description
1 polymer ?
#
loop_
_entity_poly.entity_id
_entity_poly.type
_entity_poly.pdbx_seq_one_letter_code
_entity_poly.pdbx_strand_id
1 'polypeptide(L)'
;MNCEICGSDPDLIILLPKRQSDGRLDTLACESCSIESGMYCQKHQRPHLGFEDETTACISCIEEIVEKDGEKIAGSFAAAIERSDKASEIRRSIGEWLATTQSMIEGGVDLVDLPLAMRFQRTPQALNISRAVVTYSQRIRITPEEVIERVAKEGAGVILPPEFTED
;
A
#
# COMPACT_ATOMS: atom_id res chain seq x y z
N MET A 1 -5.21 -4.15 30.15
CA MET A 1 -4.12 -4.65 29.28
C MET A 1 -3.22 -3.47 29.01
N ASN A 2 -1.91 -3.57 29.27
CA ASN A 2 -1.05 -2.40 29.25
C ASN A 2 -0.59 -2.03 27.83
N CYS A 3 -0.47 -0.73 27.58
CA CYS A 3 0.21 -0.18 26.42
C CYS A 3 1.71 -0.54 26.47
N GLU A 4 2.22 -1.22 25.46
CA GLU A 4 3.62 -1.64 25.34
C GLU A 4 4.57 -0.47 24.99
N ILE A 5 4.04 0.71 24.68
CA ILE A 5 4.82 1.92 24.39
C ILE A 5 5.03 2.79 25.64
N CYS A 6 3.96 3.10 26.38
CA CYS A 6 4.03 4.02 27.53
C CYS A 6 3.71 3.38 28.89
N GLY A 7 3.31 2.10 28.92
CA GLY A 7 3.02 1.36 30.15
C GLY A 7 1.67 1.65 30.80
N SER A 8 0.85 2.57 30.25
CA SER A 8 -0.49 2.86 30.78
C SER A 8 -1.43 1.66 30.62
N ASP A 9 -2.47 1.56 31.45
CA ASP A 9 -3.56 0.57 31.32
C ASP A 9 -4.84 1.26 30.82
N PRO A 10 -4.98 1.50 29.49
CA PRO A 10 -6.14 2.17 28.93
C PRO A 10 -7.35 1.22 28.80
N ASP A 11 -8.54 1.79 28.73
CA ASP A 11 -9.78 1.03 28.43
C ASP A 11 -9.79 0.47 26.99
N LEU A 12 -9.05 1.10 26.07
CA LEU A 12 -8.90 0.68 24.67
C LEU A 12 -7.43 0.44 24.33
N ILE A 13 -7.15 -0.76 23.80
CA ILE A 13 -5.86 -1.13 23.21
C ILE A 13 -6.03 -1.31 21.70
N ILE A 14 -5.09 -0.74 20.95
CA ILE A 14 -5.01 -0.81 19.49
C ILE A 14 -3.80 -1.65 19.12
N LEU A 15 -3.99 -2.58 18.18
CA LEU A 15 -2.91 -3.34 17.56
C LEU A 15 -2.26 -2.49 16.47
N LEU A 16 -0.97 -2.20 16.61
CA LEU A 16 -0.18 -1.47 15.62
C LEU A 16 0.74 -2.42 14.86
N PRO A 17 0.94 -2.22 13.54
CA PRO A 17 1.91 -2.98 12.76
C PRO A 17 3.33 -2.44 13.01
N LYS A 18 3.84 -2.63 14.23
CA LYS A 18 5.15 -2.16 14.65
C LYS A 18 5.98 -3.35 15.13
N ARG A 19 7.11 -3.56 14.47
CA ARG A 19 8.08 -4.59 14.85
C ARG A 19 8.62 -4.33 16.25
N GLN A 20 8.62 -5.37 17.06
CA GLN A 20 9.16 -5.37 18.41
C GLN A 20 10.58 -5.94 18.45
N SER A 21 11.29 -5.69 19.56
CA SER A 21 12.65 -6.18 19.77
C SER A 21 12.74 -7.71 19.85
N ASP A 22 11.64 -8.39 20.18
CA ASP A 22 11.53 -9.85 20.22
C ASP A 22 11.19 -10.48 18.85
N GLY A 23 11.01 -9.66 17.81
CA GLY A 23 10.68 -10.09 16.46
C GLY A 23 9.18 -10.15 16.15
N ARG A 24 8.28 -9.92 17.12
CA ARG A 24 6.84 -9.76 16.84
C ARG A 24 6.57 -8.58 15.90
N LEU A 25 5.52 -8.68 15.09
CA LEU A 25 5.14 -7.65 14.10
C LEU A 25 4.01 -6.74 14.58
N ASP A 26 3.47 -7.03 15.76
CA ASP A 26 2.36 -6.35 16.38
C ASP A 26 2.79 -5.70 17.71
N THR A 27 2.26 -4.50 17.96
CA THR A 27 2.45 -3.78 19.22
C THR A 27 1.11 -3.31 19.75
N LEU A 28 0.84 -3.60 21.03
CA LEU A 28 -0.34 -3.13 21.75
C LEU A 28 -0.09 -1.71 22.24
N ALA A 29 -0.86 -0.75 21.74
CA ALA A 29 -0.71 0.65 22.08
C ALA A 29 -2.03 1.26 22.57
N CYS A 30 -1.95 2.23 23.47
CA CYS A 30 -3.07 3.13 23.72
C CYS A 30 -3.30 4.03 22.50
N GLU A 31 -4.46 4.69 22.44
CA GLU A 31 -4.80 5.61 21.34
C GLU A 31 -3.77 6.73 21.15
N SER A 32 -3.35 7.39 22.23
CA SER A 32 -2.37 8.48 22.16
C SER A 32 -1.05 8.01 21.54
N CYS A 33 -0.51 6.86 21.98
CA CYS A 33 0.72 6.30 21.40
C CYS A 33 0.53 5.81 19.95
N SER A 34 -0.67 5.36 19.61
CA SER A 34 -1.03 5.00 18.23
C SER A 34 -1.01 6.21 17.30
N ILE A 35 -1.52 7.34 17.76
CA ILE A 35 -1.52 8.61 17.02
C ILE A 35 -0.10 9.18 16.92
N GLU A 36 0.63 9.24 18.03
CA GLU A 36 1.99 9.79 18.10
C GLU A 36 3.00 8.98 17.27
N SER A 37 2.83 7.67 17.20
CA SER A 37 3.65 6.81 16.34
C SER A 37 3.39 6.99 14.85
N GLY A 38 2.34 7.71 14.46
CA GLY A 38 1.96 7.91 13.07
C GLY A 38 1.42 6.66 12.37
N MET A 39 1.06 5.63 13.14
CA MET A 39 0.52 4.35 12.67
C MET A 39 -1.01 4.27 12.85
N TYR A 40 -1.64 5.41 13.13
CA TYR A 40 -3.08 5.54 13.30
C TYR A 40 -3.62 6.67 12.46
N CYS A 41 -4.66 6.38 11.69
CA CYS A 41 -5.30 7.37 10.85
C CYS A 41 -6.30 8.19 11.68
N GLN A 42 -5.98 9.45 11.94
CA GLN A 42 -6.90 10.37 12.63
C GLN A 42 -8.16 10.66 11.81
N LYS A 43 -8.10 10.59 10.47
CA LYS A 43 -9.28 10.82 9.62
C LYS A 43 -10.31 9.69 9.77
N HIS A 44 -9.83 8.44 9.78
CA HIS A 44 -10.69 7.24 9.74
C HIS A 44 -10.77 6.48 11.05
N GLN A 45 -10.11 7.00 12.10
CA GLN A 45 -10.12 6.48 13.47
C GLN A 45 -9.82 4.97 13.51
N ARG A 46 -8.72 4.59 12.87
CA ARG A 46 -8.28 3.18 12.76
C ARG A 46 -6.76 3.06 12.59
N PRO A 47 -6.16 1.94 13.03
CA PRO A 47 -4.75 1.67 12.77
C PRO A 47 -4.48 1.58 11.26
N HIS A 48 -3.27 1.94 10.87
CA HIS A 48 -2.75 1.69 9.54
C HIS A 48 -2.50 0.19 9.33
N LEU A 49 -2.45 -0.23 8.08
CA LEU A 49 -1.91 -1.53 7.69
C LEU A 49 -0.40 -1.39 7.50
N GLY A 50 0.36 -2.39 7.95
CA GLY A 50 1.81 -2.45 7.80
C GLY A 50 2.22 -3.15 6.51
N PHE A 51 3.34 -2.72 5.95
CA PHE A 51 3.97 -3.33 4.77
C PHE A 51 5.32 -3.93 5.16
N GLU A 52 5.88 -4.79 4.29
CA GLU A 52 7.12 -5.52 4.56
C GLU A 52 8.32 -4.61 4.85
N ASP A 53 8.35 -3.42 4.27
CA ASP A 53 9.39 -2.40 4.45
C ASP A 53 9.17 -1.49 5.67
N GLU A 54 8.34 -1.93 6.63
CA GLU A 54 7.98 -1.22 7.87
C GLU A 54 7.24 0.11 7.66
N THR A 55 6.90 0.46 6.41
CA THR A 55 5.98 1.56 6.13
C THR A 55 4.55 1.17 6.50
N THR A 56 3.69 2.17 6.67
CA THR A 56 2.29 1.96 7.01
C THR A 56 1.39 2.94 6.27
N ALA A 57 0.16 2.54 5.98
CA ALA A 57 -0.83 3.43 5.37
C ALA A 57 -2.26 3.10 5.78
N CYS A 58 -3.13 4.11 5.72
CA CYS A 58 -4.55 3.91 5.93
C CYS A 58 -5.24 3.41 4.66
N ILE A 59 -5.79 2.20 4.71
CA ILE A 59 -6.54 1.61 3.58
C ILE A 59 -7.74 2.49 3.20
N SER A 60 -8.44 3.07 4.17
CA SER A 60 -9.58 3.95 3.87
C SER A 60 -9.17 5.22 3.13
N CYS A 61 -8.04 5.84 3.49
CA CYS A 61 -7.50 6.97 2.71
C CYS A 61 -7.17 6.55 1.28
N ILE A 62 -6.51 5.40 1.11
CA ILE A 62 -6.15 4.89 -0.22
C ILE A 62 -7.41 4.74 -1.08
N GLU A 63 -8.44 4.08 -0.53
CA GLU A 63 -9.65 3.75 -1.27
C GLU A 63 -10.49 4.99 -1.59
N GLU A 64 -10.56 5.98 -0.70
CA GLU A 64 -11.21 7.26 -0.99
C GLU A 64 -10.52 8.03 -2.12
N ILE A 65 -9.18 8.01 -2.16
CA ILE A 65 -8.42 8.64 -3.25
C ILE A 65 -8.64 7.88 -4.56
N VAL A 66 -8.61 6.54 -4.53
CA VAL A 66 -8.86 5.72 -5.73
C VAL A 66 -10.29 5.89 -6.24
N GLU A 67 -11.29 5.95 -5.37
CA GLU A 67 -12.68 6.18 -5.76
C GLU A 67 -12.87 7.57 -6.39
N LYS A 68 -12.21 8.59 -5.83
CA LYS A 68 -12.35 9.97 -6.30
C LYS A 68 -11.55 10.28 -7.57
N ASP A 69 -10.28 9.85 -7.60
CA ASP A 69 -9.29 10.32 -8.57
C ASP A 69 -8.65 9.15 -9.37
N GLY A 70 -9.10 7.91 -9.15
CA GLY A 70 -8.48 6.71 -9.71
C GLY A 70 -8.34 6.72 -11.23
N GLU A 71 -9.38 7.08 -11.97
CA GLU A 71 -9.30 7.13 -13.44
C GLU A 71 -8.31 8.19 -13.94
N LYS A 72 -8.29 9.35 -13.28
CA LYS A 72 -7.34 10.44 -13.59
C LYS A 72 -5.90 10.01 -13.33
N ILE A 73 -5.66 9.34 -12.21
CA ILE A 73 -4.33 8.81 -11.84
C ILE A 73 -3.89 7.77 -12.87
N ALA A 74 -4.76 6.85 -13.28
CA ALA A 74 -4.45 5.84 -14.28
C ALA A 74 -4.11 6.46 -15.65
N GLY A 75 -4.89 7.46 -16.08
CA GLY A 75 -4.63 8.19 -17.33
C GLY A 75 -3.30 8.95 -17.29
N SER A 76 -3.00 9.61 -16.17
CA SER A 76 -1.73 10.32 -15.96
C SER A 76 -0.55 9.37 -15.95
N PHE A 77 -0.70 8.21 -15.31
CA PHE A 77 0.29 7.13 -15.33
C PHE A 77 0.55 6.66 -16.76
N ALA A 78 -0.48 6.29 -17.52
CA ALA A 78 -0.35 5.83 -18.90
C ALA A 78 0.39 6.85 -19.79
N ALA A 79 0.00 8.13 -19.70
CA ALA A 79 0.63 9.20 -20.46
C ALA A 79 2.09 9.48 -20.05
N ALA A 80 2.46 9.25 -18.78
CA ALA A 80 3.84 9.35 -18.33
C ALA A 80 4.67 8.17 -18.87
N ILE A 81 4.15 6.94 -18.79
CA ILE A 81 4.86 5.75 -19.26
C ILE A 81 5.06 5.79 -20.79
N GLU A 82 4.10 6.30 -21.56
CA GLU A 82 4.29 6.49 -23.02
C GLU A 82 5.51 7.35 -23.40
N ARG A 83 5.90 8.28 -22.51
CA ARG A 83 7.02 9.20 -22.73
C ARG A 83 8.32 8.74 -22.08
N SER A 84 8.29 7.63 -21.33
CA SER A 84 9.45 7.07 -20.65
C SER A 84 10.31 6.27 -21.63
N ASP A 85 11.63 6.35 -21.48
CA ASP A 85 12.60 5.47 -22.15
C ASP A 85 12.51 4.01 -21.66
N LYS A 86 11.91 3.79 -20.48
CA LYS A 86 11.65 2.48 -19.86
C LYS A 86 10.26 1.91 -20.16
N ALA A 87 9.50 2.51 -21.07
CA ALA A 87 8.08 2.18 -21.26
C ALA A 87 7.80 0.68 -21.49
N SER A 88 8.65 -0.01 -22.26
CA SER A 88 8.47 -1.44 -22.55
C SER A 88 8.73 -2.33 -21.33
N GLU A 89 9.77 -2.02 -20.55
CA GLU A 89 10.11 -2.72 -19.30
C GLU A 89 8.96 -2.54 -18.29
N ILE A 90 8.53 -1.30 -18.07
CA ILE A 90 7.46 -0.98 -17.13
C ILE A 90 6.15 -1.71 -17.48
N ARG A 91 5.76 -1.69 -18.77
CA ARG A 91 4.54 -2.39 -19.22
C ARG A 91 4.63 -3.90 -19.02
N ARG A 92 5.81 -4.49 -19.25
CA ARG A 92 6.03 -5.92 -19.05
C ARG A 92 5.87 -6.30 -17.57
N SER A 93 6.61 -5.66 -16.67
CA SER A 93 6.56 -5.96 -15.23
C SER A 93 5.15 -5.77 -14.65
N ILE A 94 4.45 -4.71 -15.06
CA ILE A 94 3.06 -4.48 -14.66
C ILE A 94 2.13 -5.58 -15.20
N GLY A 95 2.32 -5.99 -16.46
CA GLY A 95 1.55 -7.07 -17.07
C GLY A 95 1.74 -8.40 -16.33
N GLU A 96 2.99 -8.74 -15.98
CA GLU A 96 3.34 -9.93 -15.21
C GLU A 96 2.72 -9.90 -13.81
N TRP A 97 2.84 -8.76 -13.11
CA TRP A 97 2.23 -8.58 -11.78
C TRP A 97 0.70 -8.73 -11.81
N LEU A 98 0.03 -8.12 -12.78
CA LEU A 98 -1.43 -8.23 -12.94
C LEU A 98 -1.85 -9.68 -13.27
N ALA A 99 -1.10 -10.37 -14.12
CA ALA A 99 -1.37 -11.77 -14.49
C ALA A 99 -1.19 -12.72 -13.29
N THR A 100 -0.12 -12.54 -12.51
CA THR A 100 0.13 -13.33 -11.30
C THR A 100 -0.92 -13.08 -10.24
N THR A 101 -1.29 -11.82 -10.02
CA THR A 101 -2.36 -11.47 -9.08
C THR A 101 -3.67 -12.14 -9.48
N GLN A 102 -4.02 -12.11 -10.77
CA GLN A 102 -5.22 -12.78 -11.29
C GLN A 102 -5.16 -14.32 -11.09
N SER A 103 -4.01 -14.95 -11.32
CA SER A 103 -3.85 -16.40 -11.14
C SER A 103 -3.94 -16.83 -9.67
N MET A 104 -3.38 -16.06 -8.73
CA MET A 104 -3.53 -16.31 -7.29
C MET A 104 -4.99 -16.23 -6.83
N ILE A 105 -5.77 -15.35 -7.46
CA ILE A 105 -7.20 -15.18 -7.21
C ILE A 105 -8.00 -16.41 -7.68
N GLU A 106 -7.71 -16.92 -8.87
CA GLU A 106 -8.40 -18.09 -9.43
C GLU A 106 -8.01 -19.41 -8.74
N GLY A 107 -6.83 -19.46 -8.12
CA GLY A 107 -6.31 -20.63 -7.41
C GLY A 107 -6.82 -20.85 -5.97
N GLY A 108 -7.62 -19.93 -5.42
CA GLY A 108 -8.25 -20.12 -4.10
C GLY A 108 -7.29 -20.09 -2.91
N VAL A 109 -6.25 -19.24 -2.93
CA VAL A 109 -5.32 -19.09 -1.81
C VAL A 109 -6.05 -18.47 -0.60
N ASP A 110 -5.84 -19.07 0.58
CA ASP A 110 -6.34 -18.57 1.87
C ASP A 110 -5.56 -17.30 2.25
N LEU A 111 -6.05 -16.14 1.78
CA LEU A 111 -5.40 -14.83 1.91
C LEU A 111 -5.65 -14.25 3.30
N VAL A 112 -4.93 -14.76 4.31
CA VAL A 112 -5.09 -14.32 5.71
C VAL A 112 -4.55 -12.90 5.95
N ASP A 113 -3.86 -12.25 4.99
CA ASP A 113 -3.23 -10.93 5.21
C ASP A 113 -3.67 -9.76 4.31
N LEU A 114 -4.71 -9.88 3.48
CA LEU A 114 -4.89 -8.89 2.41
C LEU A 114 -6.31 -8.32 2.25
N PRO A 115 -6.71 -7.35 3.10
CA PRO A 115 -7.78 -6.42 2.75
C PRO A 115 -7.52 -5.68 1.42
N LEU A 116 -6.25 -5.54 0.99
CA LEU A 116 -5.89 -5.00 -0.34
C LEU A 116 -6.09 -6.02 -1.47
N ALA A 117 -5.58 -7.26 -1.38
CA ALA A 117 -5.69 -8.24 -2.48
C ALA A 117 -7.13 -8.63 -2.79
N MET A 118 -8.01 -8.72 -1.77
CA MET A 118 -9.44 -8.95 -2.00
C MET A 118 -10.11 -7.82 -2.80
N ARG A 119 -9.57 -6.59 -2.79
CA ARG A 119 -10.12 -5.46 -3.56
C ARG A 119 -9.57 -5.39 -4.97
N PHE A 120 -8.35 -5.85 -5.22
CA PHE A 120 -7.81 -6.04 -6.57
C PHE A 120 -8.66 -7.03 -7.40
N GLN A 121 -9.34 -7.98 -6.76
CA GLN A 121 -10.16 -9.05 -7.38
C GLN A 121 -11.30 -8.60 -8.31
N ARG A 122 -11.80 -7.37 -8.18
CA ARG A 122 -12.99 -6.90 -8.91
C ARG A 122 -12.81 -5.53 -9.57
N THR A 123 -11.59 -5.00 -9.57
CA THR A 123 -11.35 -3.66 -10.13
C THR A 123 -10.79 -3.77 -11.55
N PRO A 124 -11.25 -2.93 -12.49
CA PRO A 124 -10.60 -2.76 -13.79
C PRO A 124 -9.09 -2.55 -13.64
N GLN A 125 -8.30 -3.08 -14.58
CA GLN A 125 -6.83 -2.99 -14.55
C GLN A 125 -6.31 -1.56 -14.32
N ALA A 126 -6.95 -0.56 -14.91
CA ALA A 126 -6.62 0.85 -14.69
C ALA A 126 -6.71 1.26 -13.20
N LEU A 127 -7.74 0.82 -12.49
CA LEU A 127 -7.90 1.11 -11.06
C LEU A 127 -6.94 0.32 -10.17
N ASN A 128 -6.45 -0.83 -10.64
CA ASN A 128 -5.38 -1.56 -9.95
C ASN A 128 -4.05 -0.77 -9.99
N ILE A 129 -3.74 -0.14 -11.11
CA ILE A 129 -2.56 0.75 -11.22
C ILE A 129 -2.70 1.96 -10.31
N SER A 130 -3.86 2.62 -10.34
CA SER A 130 -4.12 3.75 -9.45
C SER A 130 -4.01 3.36 -7.98
N ARG A 131 -4.52 2.17 -7.60
CA ARG A 131 -4.35 1.66 -6.25
C ARG A 131 -2.89 1.43 -5.88
N ALA A 132 -2.07 0.87 -6.77
CA ALA A 132 -0.64 0.69 -6.52
C ALA A 132 0.08 2.05 -6.32
N VAL A 133 -0.16 3.00 -7.22
CA VAL A 133 0.38 4.37 -7.16
C VAL A 133 -0.04 5.07 -5.86
N VAL A 134 -1.34 5.05 -5.54
CA VAL A 134 -1.88 5.69 -4.33
C VAL A 134 -1.34 5.00 -3.09
N THR A 135 -1.30 3.68 -3.04
CA THR A 135 -0.76 2.93 -1.89
C THR A 135 0.67 3.35 -1.62
N TYR A 136 1.54 3.37 -2.65
CA TYR A 136 2.91 3.83 -2.49
C TYR A 136 2.97 5.29 -2.04
N SER A 137 2.19 6.19 -2.67
CA SER A 137 2.11 7.61 -2.29
C SER A 137 1.78 7.81 -0.80
N GLN A 138 0.83 7.03 -0.27
CA GLN A 138 0.41 7.12 1.13
C GLN A 138 1.46 6.53 2.08
N ARG A 139 2.13 5.44 1.71
CA ARG A 139 3.19 4.80 2.51
C ARG A 139 4.36 5.73 2.76
N ILE A 140 4.80 6.44 1.72
CA ILE A 140 5.98 7.32 1.79
C ILE A 140 5.64 8.82 1.86
N ARG A 141 4.35 9.16 2.00
CA ARG A 141 3.82 10.51 2.20
C ARG A 141 4.20 11.51 1.09
N ILE A 142 4.10 11.08 -0.16
CA ILE A 142 4.24 11.93 -1.35
C ILE A 142 2.94 11.93 -2.17
N THR A 143 2.87 12.74 -3.22
CA THR A 143 1.69 12.80 -4.11
C THR A 143 1.69 11.66 -5.13
N PRO A 144 0.52 11.21 -5.63
CA PRO A 144 0.43 10.27 -6.74
C PRO A 144 1.21 10.72 -7.98
N GLU A 145 1.24 12.02 -8.27
CA GLU A 145 2.00 12.61 -9.37
C GLU A 145 3.51 12.38 -9.21
N GLU A 146 4.07 12.63 -8.02
CA GLU A 146 5.48 12.35 -7.74
C GLU A 146 5.81 10.86 -7.87
N VAL A 147 4.89 9.97 -7.46
CA VAL A 147 5.07 8.52 -7.68
C VAL A 147 5.13 8.18 -9.16
N ILE A 148 4.23 8.73 -9.97
CA ILE A 148 4.20 8.51 -11.42
C ILE A 148 5.52 8.94 -12.07
N GLU A 149 6.04 10.11 -11.70
CA GLU A 149 7.32 10.62 -12.18
C GLU A 149 8.47 9.68 -11.82
N ARG A 150 8.49 9.19 -10.57
CA ARG A 150 9.49 8.21 -10.12
C ARG A 150 9.39 6.90 -10.90
N VAL A 151 8.20 6.35 -11.10
CA VAL A 151 8.04 5.12 -11.91
C VAL A 151 8.54 5.35 -13.34
N ALA A 152 8.20 6.47 -13.96
CA ALA A 152 8.63 6.77 -15.33
C ALA A 152 10.16 6.91 -15.47
N LYS A 153 10.86 7.29 -14.39
CA LYS A 153 12.32 7.47 -14.36
C LYS A 153 13.08 6.23 -13.88
N GLU A 154 12.60 5.62 -12.81
CA GLU A 154 13.30 4.56 -12.06
C GLU A 154 12.85 3.17 -12.53
N GLY A 155 11.61 3.00 -12.98
CA GLY A 155 11.02 1.73 -13.43
C GLY A 155 9.85 1.28 -12.56
N ALA A 156 9.27 0.13 -12.89
CA ALA A 156 8.07 -0.39 -12.21
C ALA A 156 8.32 -0.79 -10.75
N GLY A 157 9.57 -1.07 -10.39
CA GLY A 157 9.96 -1.46 -9.02
C GLY A 157 9.72 -0.42 -7.94
N VAL A 158 9.39 0.81 -8.31
CA VAL A 158 8.93 1.83 -7.35
C VAL A 158 7.62 1.41 -6.69
N ILE A 159 6.68 0.81 -7.44
CA ILE A 159 5.32 0.51 -6.96
C ILE A 159 5.01 -0.98 -6.90
N LEU A 160 5.84 -1.82 -7.50
CA LEU A 160 5.68 -3.26 -7.49
C LEU A 160 6.49 -3.91 -6.35
N PRO A 161 6.05 -5.05 -5.82
CA PRO A 161 6.85 -5.83 -4.89
C PRO A 161 8.18 -6.29 -5.52
N PRO A 162 9.25 -6.49 -4.72
CA PRO A 162 10.59 -6.85 -5.22
C PRO A 162 10.62 -8.10 -6.10
N GLU A 163 9.74 -9.06 -5.85
CA GLU A 163 9.65 -10.30 -6.63
C GLU A 163 9.15 -10.11 -8.08
N PHE A 164 8.68 -8.89 -8.43
CA PHE A 164 8.24 -8.52 -9.79
C PHE A 164 9.21 -7.55 -10.49
N THR A 165 10.39 -7.34 -9.91
CA THR A 165 11.46 -6.52 -10.50
C THR A 165 12.63 -7.41 -10.87
N GLU A 166 13.03 -7.42 -12.15
CA GLU A 166 14.26 -8.09 -12.58
C GLU A 166 15.48 -7.30 -12.11
N ASP A 167 16.51 -8.00 -11.61
CA ASP A 167 17.88 -7.48 -11.47
C ASP A 167 18.52 -7.20 -12.84
#